data_AF-A0A1H5L0V4-F1
#
_entry.id   AF-A0A1H5L0V4-F1
#
_cell.length_a   1.000
_cell.length_b   1.000
_cell.length_c   1.000
_cell.angle_alpha   90.00
_cell.angle_beta   90.00
_cell.angle_gamma   90.00
#
_symmetry.space_group_name_H-M   'P 1'
#
loop_
_entity.id
_entity.type
_entity.pdbx_description
1 polymer ?
#
loop_
_entity_poly.entity_id
_entity_poly.type
_entity_poly.pdbx_seq_one_letter_code
_entity_poly.pdbx_strand_id
1 'polypeptide(L)'
;MIAEHLLEGEILFGAAYYPEYFPAERIETDLDLIAVAGMTVIRLGESVWSTWEPRDGVFETAWLRPVLEAAAARGIRVVLGTPTYAVPPWLQRAHPEIAAESATGRRVPWGGAGRHRLRCTSAPGRWRCCSAGDETTTAPDRAQTSIGRRRPDAACGVSP
;
A
#
# COMPACT_ATOMS: atom_id res chain seq x y z
N MET A 1 -5.58 21.68 -16.83
CA MET A 1 -4.11 21.72 -16.94
C MET A 1 -3.57 20.76 -15.91
N ILE A 2 -3.26 19.53 -16.33
CA ILE A 2 -3.00 18.39 -15.45
C ILE A 2 -1.49 18.15 -15.45
N ALA A 3 -0.85 18.37 -14.30
CA ALA A 3 0.31 17.67 -13.75
C ALA A 3 1.49 17.22 -14.64
N GLU A 4 1.73 17.80 -15.81
CA GLU A 4 2.70 17.24 -16.75
C GLU A 4 4.17 17.65 -16.48
N HIS A 5 4.46 18.53 -15.51
CA HIS A 5 5.81 19.11 -15.31
C HIS A 5 6.34 19.04 -13.86
N LEU A 6 5.71 18.31 -12.94
CA LEU A 6 6.02 18.43 -11.51
C LEU A 6 7.37 17.84 -11.04
N LEU A 7 8.09 17.12 -11.91
CA LEU A 7 9.26 16.32 -11.52
C LEU A 7 10.43 16.34 -12.53
N GLU A 8 10.33 17.07 -13.65
CA GLU A 8 11.36 17.00 -14.68
C GLU A 8 12.63 17.76 -14.26
N GLY A 9 13.67 16.99 -13.94
CA GLY A 9 15.03 17.52 -13.65
C GLY A 9 15.30 17.83 -12.17
N GLU A 10 14.34 17.66 -11.27
CA GLU A 10 14.54 17.90 -9.84
C GLU A 10 14.96 16.62 -9.09
N ILE A 11 16.03 16.72 -8.31
CA ILE A 11 16.38 15.68 -7.33
C ILE A 11 15.46 15.86 -6.11
N LEU A 12 14.60 14.88 -5.87
CA LEU A 12 13.80 14.84 -4.65
C LEU A 12 14.65 14.34 -3.48
N PHE A 13 14.78 15.17 -2.44
CA PHE A 13 15.42 14.79 -1.19
C PHE A 13 14.39 14.83 -0.06
N GLY A 14 14.36 13.78 0.76
CA GLY A 14 13.24 13.56 1.65
C GLY A 14 13.42 12.45 2.66
N ALA A 15 12.37 12.20 3.44
CA ALA A 15 12.36 11.20 4.49
C ALA A 15 11.16 10.24 4.38
N ALA A 16 11.34 9.03 4.90
CA ALA A 16 10.21 8.17 5.25
C ALA A 16 9.62 8.68 6.56
N TYR A 17 8.36 9.11 6.53
CA TYR A 17 7.68 9.74 7.65
C TYR A 17 6.51 8.87 8.12
N TYR A 18 6.55 8.50 9.40
CA TYR A 18 5.61 7.58 10.03
C TYR A 18 4.90 8.26 11.22
N PRO A 19 3.98 9.20 10.96
CA PRO A 19 3.24 9.89 12.02
C PRO A 19 2.41 8.94 12.89
N GLU A 20 2.05 7.76 12.38
CA GLU A 20 1.31 6.72 13.09
C GLU A 20 2.01 6.18 14.34
N TYR A 21 3.34 6.35 14.47
CA TYR A 21 4.10 5.88 15.62
C TYR A 21 4.30 6.94 16.71
N PHE A 22 3.91 8.19 16.45
CA PHE A 22 4.16 9.32 17.34
C PHE A 22 2.87 10.07 17.70
N PRO A 23 2.86 10.80 18.82
CA PRO A 23 1.74 11.70 19.14
C PRO A 23 1.53 12.75 18.04
N ALA A 24 0.27 13.09 17.76
CA ALA A 24 -0.09 14.04 16.70
C ALA A 24 0.55 15.43 16.88
N GLU A 25 0.79 15.84 18.13
CA GLU A 25 1.46 17.10 18.50
C GLU A 25 2.87 17.23 17.91
N ARG A 26 3.51 16.10 17.57
CA ARG A 26 4.85 16.07 17.00
C ARG A 26 4.88 16.38 15.50
N ILE A 27 3.75 16.26 14.80
CA ILE A 27 3.68 16.43 13.35
C ILE A 27 4.21 17.81 12.91
N GLU A 28 3.78 18.87 13.60
CA GLU A 28 4.22 20.23 13.28
C GLU A 28 5.75 20.36 13.44
N THR A 29 6.27 19.95 14.60
CA THR A 29 7.71 20.02 14.91
C THR A 29 8.55 19.19 13.94
N ASP A 30 8.12 17.97 13.62
CA ASP A 30 8.85 17.09 12.70
C ASP A 30 8.88 17.69 11.30
N LEU A 31 7.75 18.22 10.80
CA LEU A 31 7.67 18.82 9.48
C LEU A 31 8.41 20.16 9.40
N ASP A 32 8.45 20.94 10.48
CA ASP A 32 9.31 22.13 10.59
C ASP A 32 10.79 21.76 10.46
N LEU A 33 11.23 20.71 11.15
CA LEU A 33 12.62 20.24 11.07
C LEU A 33 12.95 19.68 9.69
N ILE A 34 12.03 18.97 9.05
CA ILE A 34 12.17 18.47 7.66
C ILE A 34 12.32 19.66 6.70
N ALA A 35 11.51 20.70 6.85
CA ALA A 35 11.60 21.91 6.04
C ALA A 35 12.93 22.64 6.25
N VAL A 36 13.36 22.82 7.51
CA VAL A 36 14.66 23.45 7.86
C VAL A 36 15.84 22.65 7.31
N ALA A 37 15.73 21.32 7.26
CA ALA A 37 16.74 20.44 6.67
C ALA A 37 16.80 20.51 5.13
N GLY A 38 15.92 21.29 4.48
CA GLY A 38 15.87 21.43 3.03
C GLY A 38 15.25 20.23 2.30
N MET A 39 14.51 19.37 3.00
CA MET A 39 13.81 18.25 2.39
C MET A 39 12.53 18.73 1.69
N THR A 40 12.27 18.20 0.50
CA THR A 40 11.17 18.63 -0.38
C THR A 40 10.11 17.55 -0.58
N VAL A 41 10.32 16.34 -0.06
CA VAL A 41 9.36 15.23 -0.16
C VAL A 41 9.34 14.38 1.11
N ILE A 42 8.18 13.84 1.47
CA ILE A 42 8.03 12.77 2.47
C ILE A 42 7.29 11.58 1.86
N ARG A 43 7.58 10.38 2.36
CA ARG A 43 6.86 9.15 2.02
C ARG A 43 6.10 8.65 3.24
N LEU A 44 4.83 8.32 3.07
CA LEU A 44 3.96 7.88 4.17
C LEU A 44 2.96 6.80 3.74
N GLY A 45 2.48 6.01 4.68
CA GLY A 45 1.30 5.16 4.49
C GLY A 45 1.55 3.72 4.04
N GLU A 46 2.79 3.24 3.93
CA GLU A 46 3.09 1.90 3.40
C GLU A 46 2.84 0.74 4.38
N SER A 47 2.80 0.99 5.69
CA SER A 47 2.72 -0.05 6.73
C SER A 47 1.46 0.05 7.61
N VAL A 48 0.47 0.82 7.18
CA VAL A 48 -0.67 1.24 8.01
C VAL A 48 -2.00 0.67 7.57
N TRP A 49 -2.03 -0.51 6.92
CA TRP A 49 -3.28 -1.10 6.46
C TRP A 49 -4.26 -1.28 7.62
N SER A 50 -3.81 -1.84 8.73
CA SER A 50 -4.65 -2.03 9.92
C SER A 50 -5.26 -0.73 10.45
N THR A 51 -4.59 0.41 10.25
CA THR A 51 -5.09 1.74 10.62
C THR A 51 -6.06 2.28 9.57
N TRP A 52 -5.78 2.05 8.28
CA TRP A 52 -6.64 2.48 7.18
C TRP A 52 -7.93 1.68 7.10
N GLU A 53 -7.87 0.38 7.37
CA GLU A 53 -8.98 -0.57 7.26
C GLU A 53 -8.98 -1.49 8.48
N PRO A 54 -9.48 -1.01 9.64
CA PRO A 54 -9.53 -1.82 10.87
C PRO A 54 -10.45 -3.04 10.77
N ARG A 55 -11.42 -3.03 9.84
CA ARG A 55 -12.34 -4.14 9.52
C ARG A 55 -12.66 -4.12 8.02
N ASP A 56 -13.02 -5.26 7.45
CA ASP A 56 -13.35 -5.40 6.02
C ASP A 56 -14.34 -4.32 5.56
N GLY A 57 -13.91 -3.49 4.61
CA GLY A 57 -14.72 -2.43 4.01
C GLY A 57 -14.94 -1.19 4.90
N VAL A 58 -14.38 -1.12 6.10
CA VAL A 58 -14.45 0.05 6.99
C VAL A 58 -13.14 0.82 6.89
N PHE A 59 -13.17 2.01 6.27
CA PHE A 59 -11.96 2.82 6.08
C PHE A 59 -11.89 4.01 7.05
N GLU A 60 -10.75 4.13 7.74
CA GLU A 60 -10.42 5.24 8.66
C GLU A 60 -9.21 6.02 8.13
N THR A 61 -9.45 7.02 7.28
CA THR A 61 -8.40 7.83 6.64
C THR A 61 -8.32 9.26 7.17
N ALA A 62 -9.17 9.62 8.14
CA ALA A 62 -9.26 10.98 8.69
C ALA A 62 -7.92 11.49 9.26
N TRP A 63 -7.09 10.58 9.79
CA TRP A 63 -5.78 10.88 10.36
C TRP A 63 -4.76 11.36 9.32
N LEU A 64 -4.92 11.02 8.04
CA LEU A 64 -4.01 11.48 6.98
C LEU A 64 -4.13 12.98 6.75
N ARG A 65 -5.35 13.50 6.85
CA ARG A 65 -5.67 14.88 6.54
C ARG A 65 -4.75 15.91 7.23
N PRO A 66 -4.60 15.91 8.57
CA PRO A 66 -3.72 16.87 9.24
C PRO A 66 -2.27 16.77 8.77
N VAL A 67 -1.75 15.57 8.50
CA VAL A 67 -0.39 15.37 8.00
C VAL A 67 -0.22 15.97 6.61
N LEU A 68 -1.19 15.72 5.72
CA LEU A 68 -1.18 16.24 4.35
C LEU A 68 -1.31 17.77 4.33
N GLU A 69 -2.17 18.33 5.16
CA GLU A 69 -2.35 19.78 5.28
C GLU A 69 -1.08 20.44 5.86
N ALA A 70 -0.49 19.87 6.90
CA ALA A 70 0.74 20.39 7.51
C ALA A 70 1.96 20.30 6.58
N ALA A 71 2.06 19.23 5.77
CA ALA A 71 3.11 19.09 4.75
C ALA A 71 2.91 20.11 3.61
N ALA A 72 1.68 20.26 3.12
CA ALA A 72 1.34 21.21 2.07
C ALA A 72 1.62 22.66 2.50
N ALA A 73 1.33 23.03 3.74
CA ALA A 73 1.62 24.36 4.30
C ALA A 73 3.11 24.73 4.25
N ARG A 74 4.00 23.73 4.23
CA ARG A 74 5.46 23.88 4.18
C ARG A 74 6.06 23.64 2.80
N GLY A 75 5.23 23.42 1.78
CA GLY A 75 5.69 23.09 0.42
C GLY A 75 6.33 21.69 0.31
N ILE A 76 6.09 20.81 1.27
CA ILE A 76 6.62 19.45 1.28
C ILE A 76 5.70 18.56 0.44
N ARG A 77 6.24 17.91 -0.59
CA ARG A 77 5.50 16.95 -1.42
C ARG A 77 5.31 15.63 -0.68
N VAL A 78 4.23 14.92 -0.99
CA VAL A 78 3.90 13.64 -0.34
C VAL A 78 3.85 12.51 -1.37
N VAL A 79 4.61 11.45 -1.11
CA VAL A 79 4.47 10.15 -1.77
C VAL A 79 3.64 9.24 -0.88
N LEU A 80 2.38 9.04 -1.25
CA LEU A 80 1.46 8.16 -0.54
C LEU A 80 1.67 6.71 -0.98
N GLY A 81 2.18 5.87 -0.08
CA GLY A 81 2.38 4.45 -0.30
C GLY A 81 1.06 3.68 -0.21
N THR A 82 0.91 2.64 -1.03
CA THR A 82 -0.17 1.67 -0.88
C THR A 82 0.17 0.69 0.24
N PRO A 83 -0.67 0.53 1.29
CA PRO A 83 -0.33 -0.23 2.50
C PRO A 83 -0.34 -1.75 2.33
N THR A 84 -0.07 -2.28 1.13
CA THR A 84 -0.33 -3.69 0.79
C THR A 84 0.69 -4.68 1.36
N TYR A 85 1.78 -4.20 1.97
CA TYR A 85 2.82 -5.03 2.56
C TYR A 85 2.44 -5.57 3.95
N ALA A 86 1.80 -4.74 4.77
CA ALA A 86 1.48 -5.05 6.17
C ALA A 86 0.01 -5.45 6.31
N VAL A 87 -0.26 -6.75 6.26
CA VAL A 87 -1.61 -7.32 6.25
C VAL A 87 -2.29 -7.20 7.61
N PRO A 88 -3.55 -6.74 7.67
CA PRO A 88 -4.25 -6.65 8.95
C PRO A 88 -4.66 -8.04 9.48
N PRO A 89 -4.73 -8.23 10.80
CA PRO A 89 -5.05 -9.53 11.39
C PRO A 89 -6.40 -10.08 10.94
N TRP A 90 -7.40 -9.22 10.71
CA TRP A 90 -8.72 -9.65 10.27
C TRP A 90 -8.67 -10.30 8.88
N LEU A 91 -7.83 -9.77 7.98
CA LEU A 91 -7.71 -10.27 6.62
C LEU A 91 -7.02 -11.63 6.59
N GLN A 92 -5.95 -11.83 7.37
CA GLN A 92 -5.30 -13.14 7.46
C GLN A 92 -6.18 -14.20 8.15
N ARG A 93 -7.07 -13.81 9.06
CA ARG A 93 -8.04 -14.73 9.67
C ARG A 93 -9.13 -15.15 8.69
N ALA A 94 -9.63 -14.21 7.89
CA ALA A 94 -10.63 -14.48 6.85
C ALA A 94 -10.04 -15.28 5.68
N HIS A 95 -8.78 -15.03 5.34
CA HIS A 95 -8.07 -15.64 4.21
C HIS A 95 -6.73 -16.26 4.66
N PRO A 96 -6.72 -17.42 5.32
CA PRO A 96 -5.49 -18.07 5.80
C PRO A 96 -4.48 -18.42 4.68
N GLU A 97 -4.94 -18.52 3.43
CA GLU A 97 -4.16 -18.79 2.23
C GLU A 97 -3.17 -17.68 1.87
N ILE A 98 -3.38 -16.46 2.37
CA ILE A 98 -2.46 -15.33 2.11
C ILE A 98 -1.23 -15.32 3.04
N ALA A 99 -1.23 -16.20 4.05
CA ALA A 99 -0.13 -16.30 5.00
C ALA A 99 1.18 -16.61 4.27
N ALA A 100 2.28 -15.99 4.71
CA ALA A 100 3.60 -16.41 4.28
C ALA A 100 3.85 -17.86 4.70
N GLU A 101 4.67 -18.59 3.95
CA GLU A 101 5.10 -19.95 4.31
C GLU A 101 6.60 -19.94 4.61
N SER A 102 7.00 -20.65 5.66
CA SER A 102 8.41 -20.90 5.95
C SER A 102 9.03 -21.82 4.90
N ALA A 103 10.36 -21.92 4.90
CA ALA A 103 11.08 -22.89 4.06
C ALA A 103 10.66 -24.36 4.31
N THR A 104 10.06 -24.63 5.47
CA THR A 104 9.51 -25.95 5.86
C THR A 104 8.04 -26.14 5.46
N GLY A 105 7.45 -25.22 4.68
CA GLY A 105 6.06 -25.30 4.22
C GLY A 105 5.02 -24.97 5.30
N ARG A 106 5.42 -24.47 6.47
CA ARG A 106 4.49 -24.11 7.54
C ARG A 106 4.04 -22.66 7.37
N ARG A 107 2.73 -22.42 7.45
CA ARG A 107 2.18 -21.06 7.47
C ARG A 107 2.72 -20.28 8.67
N VAL A 108 3.17 -19.06 8.38
CA VAL A 108 3.67 -18.10 9.35
C VAL A 108 2.46 -17.43 10.01
N PRO A 109 2.35 -17.48 11.36
CA PRO A 109 1.28 -16.78 12.06
C PRO A 109 1.40 -15.27 11.85
N TRP A 110 0.29 -14.55 12.05
CA TRP A 110 0.28 -13.09 11.96
C TRP A 110 1.36 -12.48 12.86
N GLY A 111 2.12 -11.51 12.32
CA GLY A 111 3.25 -10.87 13.01
C GLY A 111 4.59 -11.65 12.95
N GLY A 112 4.63 -12.83 12.31
CA GLY A 112 5.86 -13.57 12.10
C GLY A 112 6.73 -12.99 10.96
N ALA A 113 8.02 -13.31 10.98
CA ALA A 113 8.95 -12.90 9.93
C ALA A 113 8.65 -13.62 8.61
N GLY A 114 7.96 -12.95 7.69
CA GLY A 114 7.65 -13.45 6.36
C GLY A 114 6.90 -12.40 5.53
N ARG A 115 7.13 -12.38 4.21
CA ARG A 115 6.32 -11.57 3.30
C ARG A 115 5.10 -12.37 2.86
N HIS A 116 3.92 -11.80 3.05
CA HIS A 116 2.68 -12.40 2.56
C HIS A 116 2.71 -12.57 1.04
N ARG A 117 2.16 -13.68 0.53
CA ARG A 117 2.08 -13.96 -0.90
C ARG A 117 0.84 -13.30 -1.51
N LEU A 118 0.86 -11.98 -1.54
CA LEU A 118 -0.28 -11.18 -1.97
C LEU A 118 -0.08 -10.61 -3.36
N ARG A 119 -1.11 -10.75 -4.19
CA ARG A 119 -1.36 -9.88 -5.32
C ARG A 119 -2.61 -9.06 -4.99
N CYS A 120 -2.40 -7.80 -4.63
CA CYS A 120 -3.51 -6.90 -4.35
C CYS A 120 -3.74 -5.98 -5.55
N THR A 121 -4.97 -5.93 -6.04
CA THR A 121 -5.39 -4.95 -7.03
C THR A 121 -6.07 -3.79 -6.31
N SER A 122 -5.66 -2.56 -6.62
CA SER A 122 -6.34 -1.36 -6.13
C SER A 122 -7.61 -1.16 -6.96
N ALA A 123 -8.77 -1.45 -6.38
CA ALA A 123 -10.03 -0.89 -6.82
C ALA A 123 -10.40 0.28 -5.88
N PRO A 124 -11.04 1.35 -6.38
CA PRO A 124 -11.45 2.46 -5.53
C PRO A 124 -12.35 1.95 -4.39
N GLY A 125 -11.96 2.21 -3.14
CA GLY A 125 -12.73 1.83 -1.95
C GLY A 125 -12.76 0.33 -1.63
N ARG A 126 -11.97 -0.51 -2.31
CA ARG A 126 -11.82 -1.92 -1.93
C ARG A 126 -10.47 -2.47 -2.33
N TRP A 127 -9.69 -2.89 -1.34
CA TRP A 127 -8.51 -3.70 -1.59
C TRP A 127 -8.96 -5.14 -1.81
N ARG A 128 -8.70 -5.67 -3.01
CA ARG A 128 -8.87 -7.10 -3.28
C ARG A 128 -7.51 -7.72 -3.29
N CYS A 129 -7.29 -8.69 -2.42
CA CYS A 129 -6.08 -9.49 -2.44
C CYS A 129 -6.42 -10.93 -2.74
N CYS A 130 -5.71 -11.47 -3.72
CA CYS A 130 -5.78 -12.88 -4.09
C CYS A 130 -4.39 -13.49 -3.78
N SER A 131 -4.36 -14.79 -3.44
CA SER A 131 -3.11 -15.49 -3.16
C SER A 131 -2.27 -15.54 -4.45
N ALA A 132 -0.95 -15.39 -4.35
CA ALA A 132 -0.09 -15.44 -5.54
C ALA A 132 -0.06 -16.82 -6.25
N GLY A 133 -0.76 -17.83 -5.73
CA GLY A 133 -0.75 -19.21 -6.23
C GLY A 133 -1.98 -19.64 -7.04
N ASP A 134 -3.01 -18.80 -7.20
CA ASP A 134 -4.27 -19.19 -7.85
C ASP A 134 -4.24 -19.19 -9.40
N GLU A 135 -3.07 -19.01 -10.03
CA GLU A 135 -2.90 -19.21 -11.47
C GLU A 135 -2.53 -20.67 -11.78
N THR A 136 -3.51 -21.58 -11.74
CA THR A 136 -3.49 -22.78 -12.58
C THR A 136 -4.19 -22.49 -13.90
N THR A 137 -3.65 -21.55 -14.67
CA THR A 137 -3.92 -21.54 -16.12
C THR A 137 -2.95 -22.54 -16.75
N THR A 138 -3.46 -23.72 -17.10
CA THR A 138 -2.86 -24.58 -18.10
C THR A 138 -2.61 -23.74 -19.35
N ALA A 139 -1.38 -23.31 -19.56
CA ALA A 139 -0.97 -22.65 -20.79
C ALA A 139 -0.99 -23.71 -21.91
N PRO A 140 -1.75 -23.54 -23.01
CA PRO A 140 -1.46 -24.26 -24.22
C PRO A 140 -0.21 -23.65 -24.86
N ASP A 141 0.55 -24.55 -25.46
CA ASP A 141 1.81 -24.33 -26.16
C ASP A 141 1.76 -23.20 -27.21
N ARG A 142 2.90 -22.51 -27.34
CA ARG A 142 3.34 -21.60 -28.43
C ARG A 142 2.66 -20.24 -28.66
N ALA A 143 3.53 -19.23 -28.56
CA ALA A 143 3.71 -18.10 -29.48
C ALA A 143 2.46 -17.36 -29.99
N GLN A 144 2.28 -16.10 -29.58
CA GLN A 144 2.43 -14.94 -30.48
C GLN A 144 2.04 -13.62 -29.80
N THR A 145 2.88 -12.63 -30.08
CA THR A 145 2.70 -11.19 -30.00
C THR A 145 1.28 -10.75 -30.40
N SER A 146 0.56 -10.06 -29.52
CA SER A 146 -0.27 -8.90 -29.89
C SER A 146 -0.83 -8.24 -28.64
N ILE A 147 -0.77 -6.90 -28.65
CA ILE A 147 -1.46 -6.00 -27.73
C ILE A 147 -2.96 -6.21 -27.96
N GLY A 148 -3.56 -7.08 -27.14
CA GLY A 148 -4.99 -7.43 -27.19
C GLY A 148 -5.64 -7.14 -25.85
N ARG A 149 -6.69 -6.30 -25.87
CA ARG A 149 -7.50 -5.88 -24.72
C ARG A 149 -7.80 -7.06 -23.78
N ARG A 150 -7.32 -6.99 -22.53
CA ARG A 150 -7.74 -7.94 -21.49
C ARG A 150 -9.21 -7.70 -21.14
N ARG A 151 -10.01 -8.77 -21.20
CA ARG A 151 -11.41 -8.82 -20.75
C ARG A 151 -11.51 -8.44 -19.26
N PRO A 152 -12.58 -7.79 -18.79
CA PRO A 152 -12.69 -7.34 -17.39
C PRO A 152 -13.06 -8.44 -16.37
N ASP A 153 -13.33 -9.68 -16.77
CA ASP A 153 -14.15 -10.57 -15.93
C ASP A 153 -13.46 -11.90 -15.50
N ALA A 154 -12.13 -11.93 -15.35
CA ALA A 154 -11.48 -13.08 -14.72
C ALA A 154 -11.60 -12.97 -13.19
N ALA A 155 -12.69 -13.52 -12.68
CA ALA A 155 -13.15 -13.47 -11.30
C ALA A 155 -12.14 -14.04 -10.30
N CYS A 156 -11.65 -13.21 -9.37
CA CYS A 156 -11.36 -13.71 -8.02
C CYS A 156 -12.70 -14.18 -7.44
N GLY A 157 -12.80 -15.48 -7.15
CA GLY A 157 -14.04 -16.15 -6.75
C GLY A 157 -14.72 -15.42 -5.59
N VAL A 158 -15.94 -14.97 -5.84
CA VAL A 158 -16.86 -14.51 -4.81
C VAL A 158 -17.46 -15.77 -4.21
N SER A 159 -17.14 -16.08 -2.95
CA SER A 159 -18.02 -16.96 -2.14
C SER A 159 -18.98 -16.06 -1.37
N PRO A 160 -20.25 -16.51 -1.19
CA PRO A 160 -21.44 -15.67 -1.03
C PRO A 160 -21.46 -14.80 0.21
#